data_AF-A0A0N4Z288-F1
#
_entry.id   AF-A0A0N4Z288-F1
#
_cell.length_a   1.000
_cell.length_b   1.000
_cell.length_c   1.000
_cell.angle_alpha   90.00
_cell.angle_beta   90.00
_cell.angle_gamma   90.00
#
_symmetry.space_group_name_H-M   'P 1'
#
loop_
_entity.id
_entity.type
_entity.pdbx_description
1 polymer ?
#
loop_
_entity_poly.entity_id
_entity_poly.type
_entity_poly.pdbx_seq_one_letter_code
_entity_poly.pdbx_strand_id
1 'polypeptide(L)'
;MGFTRYIIGSIFLAIAYNIHQNQIDWWIYTPVILSAGILSFLNCQTCAIGRMLSSITIVGGTIQVLFLTWIMFHFTKISSTNGSLKEFQELRYILVIASATCFMIYLRLSTSQSTGFFGLLRNLLLVSFSLILFPCVAVSLCIYNENLPYCDIIKELKF
;
A
#
# COMPACT_ATOMS: atom_id res chain seq x y z
N MET A 1 6.17 -14.57 -16.48
CA MET A 1 5.71 -13.44 -15.62
C MET A 1 4.23 -13.49 -15.24
N GLY A 2 3.32 -14.07 -16.04
CA GLY A 2 1.89 -14.14 -15.69
C GLY A 2 1.58 -14.97 -14.43
N PHE A 3 2.23 -16.13 -14.26
CA PHE A 3 1.95 -17.07 -13.16
C PHE A 3 2.16 -16.45 -11.75
N THR A 4 3.31 -15.81 -11.52
CA THR A 4 3.62 -15.14 -10.24
C THR A 4 2.61 -14.03 -9.94
N ARG A 5 2.17 -13.27 -10.95
CA ARG A 5 1.16 -12.23 -10.80
C ARG A 5 -0.18 -12.81 -10.35
N TYR A 6 -0.60 -13.94 -10.90
CA TYR A 6 -1.84 -14.60 -10.50
C TYR A 6 -1.77 -15.15 -9.07
N ILE A 7 -0.63 -15.73 -8.67
CA ILE A 7 -0.42 -16.17 -7.29
C ILE A 7 -0.55 -14.98 -6.31
N ILE A 8 0.16 -13.88 -6.58
CA ILE A 8 0.11 -12.68 -5.74
C ILE A 8 -1.32 -12.11 -5.70
N GLY A 9 -2.01 -12.08 -6.84
CA GLY A 9 -3.41 -11.66 -6.90
C GLY A 9 -4.34 -12.51 -6.05
N SER A 10 -4.20 -13.84 -6.11
CA SER A 10 -4.97 -14.77 -5.27
C SER A 10 -4.69 -14.59 -3.79
N ILE A 11 -3.43 -14.32 -3.41
CA ILE A 11 -3.07 -14.03 -2.02
C ILE A 11 -3.80 -12.77 -1.53
N PHE A 12 -3.79 -11.69 -2.32
CA PHE A 12 -4.51 -10.47 -1.96
C PHE A 12 -6.02 -10.69 -1.85
N LEU A 13 -6.63 -11.46 -2.76
CA LEU A 13 -8.05 -11.80 -2.67
C LEU A 13 -8.37 -12.60 -1.40
N ALA A 14 -7.54 -13.59 -1.05
CA ALA A 14 -7.71 -14.38 0.16
C ALA A 14 -7.58 -13.51 1.42
N ILE A 15 -6.61 -12.59 1.46
CA ILE A 15 -6.44 -11.65 2.57
C ILE A 15 -7.62 -10.69 2.67
N ALA A 16 -8.09 -10.14 1.55
CA ALA A 16 -9.26 -9.27 1.51
C ALA A 16 -10.51 -9.99 2.05
N TYR A 17 -10.72 -11.24 1.65
CA TYR A 17 -11.81 -12.06 2.17
C TYR A 17 -11.67 -12.32 3.67
N ASN A 18 -10.46 -12.64 4.14
CA ASN A 18 -10.20 -12.86 5.55
C ASN A 18 -10.46 -11.60 6.41
N ILE A 19 -10.08 -10.41 5.92
CA ILE A 19 -10.35 -9.14 6.59
C ILE A 19 -11.85 -8.86 6.61
N HIS A 20 -12.54 -9.07 5.50
CA HIS A 20 -13.99 -8.88 5.39
C HIS A 20 -14.78 -9.71 6.41
N GLN A 21 -14.35 -10.95 6.67
CA GLN A 21 -15.02 -11.83 7.63
C GLN A 21 -14.71 -11.52 9.10
N ASN A 22 -13.52 -11.00 9.39
CA ASN A 22 -12.99 -10.95 10.77
C ASN A 22 -12.85 -9.54 11.34
N GLN A 23 -13.10 -8.47 10.57
CA GLN A 23 -12.88 -7.09 11.01
C GLN A 23 -14.12 -6.25 10.76
N ILE A 24 -14.49 -5.41 11.73
CA ILE A 24 -15.63 -4.49 11.62
C ILE A 24 -15.32 -3.38 10.60
N ASP A 25 -14.08 -2.86 10.66
CA ASP A 25 -13.61 -1.76 9.81
C ASP A 25 -13.01 -2.24 8.48
N TRP A 26 -13.44 -3.41 8.01
CA TRP A 26 -12.95 -4.03 6.78
C TRP A 26 -13.05 -3.09 5.56
N TRP A 27 -14.04 -2.20 5.56
CA TRP A 27 -14.33 -1.25 4.48
C TRP A 27 -13.19 -0.25 4.23
N ILE A 28 -12.29 -0.04 5.21
CA ILE A 28 -11.13 0.85 5.08
C ILE A 28 -10.04 0.17 4.23
N TYR A 29 -9.77 -1.12 4.48
CA TYR A 29 -8.60 -1.81 3.94
C TYR A 29 -8.92 -2.66 2.71
N THR A 30 -10.10 -3.29 2.72
CA THR A 30 -10.52 -4.26 1.71
C THR A 30 -10.57 -3.69 0.31
N PRO A 31 -11.09 -2.47 0.04
CA PRO A 31 -11.14 -1.93 -1.32
C PRO A 31 -9.75 -1.87 -1.99
N VAL A 32 -8.72 -1.49 -1.24
CA VAL A 32 -7.34 -1.40 -1.75
C VAL A 32 -6.79 -2.78 -2.06
N ILE A 33 -6.89 -3.71 -1.11
CA ILE A 33 -6.35 -5.06 -1.26
C ILE A 33 -7.10 -5.81 -2.38
N LEU A 34 -8.42 -5.67 -2.43
CA LEU A 34 -9.26 -6.23 -3.48
C LEU A 34 -8.90 -5.64 -4.85
N SER A 35 -8.66 -4.33 -4.93
CA SER A 35 -8.26 -3.69 -6.19
C SER A 35 -6.92 -4.24 -6.70
N ALA A 36 -5.95 -4.47 -5.82
CA ALA A 36 -4.68 -5.10 -6.19
C ALA A 36 -4.89 -6.53 -6.70
N GLY A 37 -5.75 -7.31 -6.02
CA GLY A 37 -6.19 -8.64 -6.46
C GLY A 37 -6.78 -8.60 -7.86
N ILE A 38 -7.82 -7.80 -8.09
CA ILE A 38 -8.50 -7.65 -9.38
C ILE A 38 -7.54 -7.21 -10.49
N LEU A 39 -6.71 -6.20 -10.21
CA LEU A 39 -5.75 -5.67 -11.20
C LEU A 39 -4.71 -6.73 -11.60
N SER A 40 -4.40 -7.68 -10.72
CA SER A 40 -3.51 -8.81 -11.02
C SER A 40 -4.05 -9.70 -12.15
N PHE A 41 -5.38 -9.83 -12.24
CA PHE A 41 -6.03 -10.64 -13.28
C PHE A 41 -6.34 -9.84 -14.54
N LEU A 42 -6.80 -8.59 -14.36
CA LEU A 42 -7.34 -7.75 -15.44
C LEU A 42 -6.33 -6.81 -16.09
N ASN A 43 -5.01 -6.99 -15.87
CA ASN A 43 -3.99 -6.11 -16.43
C ASN A 43 -3.87 -6.27 -17.96
N CYS A 44 -4.87 -5.74 -18.68
CA CYS A 44 -4.96 -5.66 -20.12
C CYS A 44 -5.02 -4.17 -20.51
N GLN A 45 -3.96 -3.69 -21.16
CA GLN A 45 -3.79 -2.27 -21.45
C GLN A 45 -4.66 -1.77 -22.61
N THR A 46 -5.04 -2.68 -23.50
CA THR A 46 -5.82 -2.39 -24.71
C THR A 46 -7.31 -2.30 -24.42
N CYS A 47 -7.79 -2.96 -23.35
CA CYS A 47 -9.21 -2.94 -22.98
C CYS A 47 -9.58 -1.62 -22.27
N ALA A 48 -10.69 -0.99 -22.71
CA ALA A 48 -11.24 0.22 -22.10
C ALA A 48 -11.53 0.03 -20.59
N ILE A 49 -12.04 -1.15 -20.22
CA ILE A 49 -12.31 -1.53 -18.82
C ILE A 49 -11.01 -1.55 -18.00
N GLY A 50 -9.92 -2.12 -18.53
CA GLY A 50 -8.62 -2.15 -17.87
C GLY A 50 -8.02 -0.76 -17.70
N ARG A 51 -8.26 0.14 -18.66
CA ARG A 51 -7.87 1.55 -18.54
C ARG A 51 -8.66 2.28 -17.45
N MET A 52 -9.97 2.10 -17.41
CA MET A 52 -10.85 2.74 -16.42
C MET A 52 -10.57 2.26 -15.00
N LEU A 53 -10.50 0.93 -14.79
CA LEU A 53 -10.14 0.33 -13.51
C LEU A 53 -8.80 0.86 -13.01
N SER A 54 -7.84 1.00 -13.91
CA SER A 54 -6.58 1.56 -13.48
C SER A 54 -6.64 3.04 -13.10
N SER A 55 -7.39 3.87 -13.82
CA SER A 55 -7.53 5.29 -13.42
C SER A 55 -8.12 5.39 -12.00
N ILE A 56 -9.11 4.54 -11.69
CA ILE A 56 -9.69 4.43 -10.35
C ILE A 56 -8.62 4.01 -9.34
N THR A 57 -7.78 3.01 -9.64
CA THR A 57 -6.70 2.60 -8.73
C THR A 57 -5.64 3.68 -8.51
N ILE A 58 -5.41 4.60 -9.46
CA ILE A 58 -4.46 5.72 -9.27
C ILE A 58 -5.03 6.72 -8.28
N VAL A 59 -6.30 7.12 -8.45
CA VAL A 59 -6.97 8.05 -7.54
C VAL A 59 -7.07 7.44 -6.14
N GLY A 60 -7.55 6.19 -6.05
CA GLY A 60 -7.61 5.44 -4.80
C GLY A 60 -6.23 5.23 -4.16
N GLY A 61 -5.21 4.92 -4.96
CA GLY A 61 -3.83 4.77 -4.49
C GLY A 61 -3.25 6.06 -3.93
N THR A 62 -3.55 7.21 -4.55
CA THR A 62 -3.10 8.52 -4.05
C THR A 62 -3.75 8.86 -2.72
N ILE A 63 -5.07 8.65 -2.60
CA ILE A 63 -5.80 8.82 -1.35
C ILE A 63 -5.23 7.88 -0.27
N GLN A 64 -4.89 6.64 -0.64
CA GLN A 64 -4.31 5.68 0.27
C GLN A 64 -2.93 6.08 0.76
N VAL A 65 -2.07 6.61 -0.11
CA VAL A 65 -0.74 7.10 0.29
C VAL A 65 -0.87 8.29 1.24
N LEU A 66 -1.83 9.20 1.00
CA LEU A 66 -2.11 10.30 1.93
C LEU A 66 -2.58 9.78 3.29
N PHE A 67 -3.48 8.80 3.29
CA PHE A 67 -3.95 8.16 4.53
C PHE A 67 -2.82 7.46 5.30
N LEU A 68 -1.98 6.69 4.61
CA LEU A 68 -0.81 6.04 5.21
C LEU A 68 0.19 7.07 5.77
N THR A 69 0.45 8.14 5.02
CA THR A 69 1.35 9.22 5.47
C THR A 69 0.80 9.92 6.71
N TRP A 70 -0.52 10.15 6.75
CA TRP A 70 -1.19 10.72 7.91
C TRP A 70 -1.11 9.80 9.13
N ILE A 71 -1.34 8.49 8.97
CA ILE A 71 -1.18 7.51 10.06
C ILE A 71 0.26 7.52 10.58
N MET A 72 1.25 7.55 9.67
CA MET A 72 2.67 7.57 10.04
C MET A 72 3.02 8.80 10.86
N PHE A 73 2.54 9.99 10.46
CA PHE A 73 2.74 11.22 11.22
C PHE A 73 2.10 11.17 12.61
N HIS A 74 0.90 10.59 12.71
CA HIS A 74 0.23 10.42 14.00
C HIS A 74 0.97 9.40 14.89
N PHE A 75 1.50 8.33 14.29
CA PHE A 75 2.25 7.29 14.97
C PHE A 75 3.57 7.80 15.54
N THR A 76 4.37 8.55 14.76
CA THR A 76 5.62 9.15 15.26
C THR A 76 5.34 10.09 16.42
N LYS A 77 4.24 10.86 16.36
CA LYS A 77 3.82 11.74 17.44
C LYS A 77 3.48 10.98 18.73
N ILE A 78 2.70 9.89 18.66
CA ILE A 78 2.34 9.10 19.86
C ILE A 78 3.54 8.34 20.42
N SER A 79 4.37 7.81 19.53
CA SER A 79 5.59 7.13 19.90
C SER A 79 6.54 8.05 20.67
N SER A 80 6.57 9.35 20.35
CA SER A 80 7.36 10.35 21.07
C SER A 80 6.85 10.64 22.48
N THR A 81 5.60 10.27 22.79
CA THR A 81 4.96 10.45 24.11
C THR A 81 5.01 9.19 24.99
N ASN A 82 5.85 8.20 24.65
CA ASN A 82 5.92 6.89 25.33
C ASN A 82 4.58 6.10 25.32
N GLY A 83 3.69 6.38 24.36
CA GLY A 83 2.48 5.60 24.17
C GLY A 83 2.81 4.19 23.66
N SER A 84 2.02 3.19 24.07
CA SER A 84 2.19 1.82 23.61
C SER A 84 1.69 1.65 22.18
N LEU A 85 2.57 1.25 21.27
CA LEU A 85 2.27 1.03 19.85
C LEU A 85 1.27 -0.12 19.62
N LYS A 86 1.08 -0.99 20.61
CA LYS A 86 0.14 -2.12 20.58
C LYS A 86 -1.33 -1.69 20.67
N GLU A 87 -1.62 -0.47 21.08
CA GLU A 87 -2.99 0.02 21.22
C GLU A 87 -3.69 0.24 19.87
N PHE A 88 -2.93 0.41 18.79
CA PHE A 88 -3.49 0.66 17.48
C PHE A 88 -3.53 -0.61 16.61
N GLN A 89 -4.63 -1.35 16.74
CA GLN A 89 -4.89 -2.58 15.97
C GLN A 89 -4.89 -2.34 14.44
N GLU A 90 -5.23 -1.12 14.01
CA GLU A 90 -5.30 -0.71 12.61
C GLU A 90 -3.95 -0.81 11.87
N LEU A 91 -2.83 -0.68 12.58
CA LEU A 91 -1.51 -0.73 11.93
C LEU A 91 -1.09 -2.14 11.51
N ARG A 92 -1.77 -3.18 11.99
CA ARG A 92 -1.51 -4.57 11.58
C ARG A 92 -1.70 -4.77 10.08
N TYR A 93 -2.61 -4.01 9.48
CA TYR A 93 -2.94 -4.09 8.05
C TYR A 93 -2.13 -3.13 7.18
N ILE A 94 -1.35 -2.21 7.76
CA ILE A 94 -0.53 -1.26 7.01
C ILE A 94 0.46 -1.98 6.10
N LEU A 95 1.11 -3.04 6.59
CA LEU A 95 2.03 -3.83 5.76
C LEU A 95 1.32 -4.40 4.52
N VAL A 96 0.12 -4.98 4.72
CA VAL A 96 -0.66 -5.56 3.62
C VAL A 96 -1.07 -4.47 2.63
N ILE A 97 -1.57 -3.35 3.11
CA ILE A 97 -1.99 -2.21 2.27
C ILE A 97 -0.80 -1.60 1.52
N ALA A 98 0.33 -1.40 2.19
CA ALA A 98 1.56 -0.89 1.57
C ALA A 98 2.07 -1.86 0.50
N SER A 99 2.04 -3.16 0.76
CA SER A 99 2.42 -4.20 -0.22
C SER A 99 1.46 -4.24 -1.42
N ALA A 100 0.15 -4.14 -1.19
CA ALA A 100 -0.86 -4.08 -2.25
C ALA A 100 -0.68 -2.82 -3.11
N THR A 101 -0.43 -1.68 -2.48
CA THR A 101 -0.19 -0.40 -3.16
C THR A 101 1.11 -0.45 -3.98
N CYS A 102 2.20 -0.95 -3.39
CA CYS A 102 3.47 -1.16 -4.09
C CYS A 102 3.30 -2.09 -5.30
N PHE A 103 2.55 -3.18 -5.13
CA PHE A 103 2.28 -4.12 -6.22
C PHE A 103 1.45 -3.48 -7.35
N MET A 104 0.44 -2.67 -7.03
CA MET A 104 -0.30 -1.91 -8.05
C MET A 104 0.61 -0.92 -8.80
N ILE A 105 1.51 -0.23 -8.09
CA ILE A 105 2.50 0.65 -8.71
C ILE A 105 3.42 -0.15 -9.64
N TYR A 106 3.92 -1.30 -9.19
CA TYR A 106 4.75 -2.20 -10.00
C TYR A 106 4.03 -2.66 -11.28
N LEU A 107 2.77 -3.12 -11.16
CA LEU A 107 1.96 -3.51 -12.32
C LEU A 107 1.74 -2.36 -13.30
N ARG A 108 1.79 -1.11 -12.83
CA ARG A 108 1.68 0.06 -13.70
C ARG A 108 2.98 0.50 -14.33
N LEU A 109 4.08 0.51 -13.60
CA LEU A 109 5.39 0.82 -14.16
C LEU A 109 5.79 -0.22 -15.20
N SER A 110 5.58 -1.51 -14.91
CA SER A 110 5.88 -2.63 -15.83
C SER A 110 5.08 -2.60 -17.13
N THR A 111 3.95 -1.91 -17.14
CA THR A 111 3.09 -1.80 -18.32
C THR A 111 3.14 -0.38 -18.93
N SER A 112 3.88 0.57 -18.35
CA SER A 112 3.92 1.94 -18.84
C SER A 112 4.63 2.04 -20.19
N GLN A 113 3.88 2.23 -21.29
CA GLN A 113 4.43 2.42 -22.65
C GLN A 113 4.59 3.90 -23.05
N SER A 114 4.31 4.84 -22.14
CA SER A 114 4.26 6.26 -22.50
C SER A 114 5.65 6.90 -22.48
N THR A 115 6.14 7.30 -23.66
CA THR A 115 7.43 8.00 -23.86
C THR A 115 7.30 9.53 -23.82
N GLY A 116 6.09 10.08 -23.70
CA GLY A 116 5.84 11.52 -23.63
C GLY A 116 6.09 12.14 -22.25
N PHE A 117 6.20 13.47 -22.19
CA PHE A 117 6.45 14.23 -20.95
C PHE A 117 5.49 13.88 -19.81
N PHE A 118 4.18 13.80 -20.10
CA PHE A 118 3.18 13.42 -19.10
C PHE A 118 3.32 11.97 -18.61
N GLY A 119 3.81 11.07 -19.48
CA GLY A 119 4.13 9.69 -19.10
C GLY A 119 5.31 9.62 -18.13
N LEU A 120 6.34 10.43 -18.39
CA LEU A 120 7.52 10.54 -17.55
C LEU A 120 7.17 11.13 -16.17
N LEU A 121 6.41 12.23 -16.13
CA LEU A 121 5.93 12.83 -14.88
C LEU A 121 5.11 11.83 -14.05
N ARG A 122 4.20 11.09 -14.69
CA ARG A 122 3.42 10.04 -14.00
C ARG A 122 4.30 8.95 -13.42
N ASN A 123 5.27 8.45 -14.18
CA ASN A 123 6.17 7.40 -13.71
C ASN A 123 7.04 7.90 -12.54
N LEU A 124 7.53 9.15 -12.60
CA LEU A 124 8.25 9.77 -11.48
C LEU A 124 7.40 9.85 -10.21
N LEU A 125 6.13 10.26 -10.32
CA LEU A 125 5.21 10.28 -9.18
C LEU A 125 4.96 8.89 -8.61
N LEU A 126 4.81 7.87 -9.45
CA LEU A 126 4.64 6.49 -9.00
C LEU A 126 5.90 5.96 -8.28
N VAL A 127 7.08 6.33 -8.76
CA VAL A 127 8.35 5.99 -8.10
C VAL A 127 8.48 6.71 -6.76
N SER A 128 8.16 8.01 -6.69
CA SER A 128 8.21 8.75 -5.43
C SER A 128 7.23 8.20 -4.40
N PHE A 129 6.02 7.83 -4.81
CA PHE A 129 5.07 7.14 -3.93
C PHE A 129 5.59 5.79 -3.44
N SER A 130 6.28 5.03 -4.29
CA SER A 130 6.91 3.76 -3.85
C SER A 130 7.97 3.98 -2.77
N LEU A 131 8.73 5.07 -2.86
CA LEU A 131 9.72 5.43 -1.83
C LEU A 131 9.05 5.80 -0.50
N ILE A 132 7.92 6.51 -0.53
CA ILE A 132 7.14 6.88 0.67
C ILE A 132 6.54 5.65 1.38
N LEU A 133 6.24 4.58 0.64
CA LEU A 133 5.74 3.33 1.24
C LEU A 133 6.82 2.57 2.04
N PHE A 134 8.11 2.79 1.76
CA PHE A 134 9.19 2.05 2.42
C PHE A 134 9.27 2.33 3.94
N PRO A 135 9.22 3.60 4.40
CA PRO A 135 9.03 3.91 5.82
C PRO A 135 7.77 3.27 6.43
N CYS A 136 6.66 3.23 5.69
CA CYS A 136 5.40 2.64 6.18
C CYS A 136 5.56 1.15 6.51
N VAL A 137 6.30 0.41 5.68
CA VAL A 137 6.62 -1.00 5.93
C VAL A 137 7.53 -1.14 7.16
N ALA A 138 8.57 -0.31 7.27
CA ALA A 138 9.48 -0.33 8.42
C ALA A 138 8.74 -0.07 9.75
N VAL A 139 7.87 0.94 9.79
CA VAL A 139 7.04 1.23 10.97
C VAL A 139 6.08 0.09 11.28
N SER A 140 5.44 -0.50 10.27
CA SER A 140 4.52 -1.62 10.49
C SER A 140 5.25 -2.84 11.09
N LEU A 141 6.50 -3.10 10.70
CA LEU A 141 7.31 -4.18 11.26
C LEU A 141 7.67 -3.97 12.74
N CYS A 142 7.85 -2.72 13.18
CA CYS A 142 8.12 -2.39 14.57
C CYS A 142 7.00 -2.81 15.53
N ILE A 143 5.79 -2.99 15.03
CA ILE A 143 4.63 -3.40 15.83
C ILE A 143 4.65 -4.90 16.08
N TYR A 144 5.17 -5.67 15.13
CA TYR A 144 5.33 -7.11 15.27
C TYR A 144 6.53 -7.45 16.15
N ASN A 145 7.61 -6.67 16.05
CA ASN A 145 8.81 -6.85 16.85
C ASN A 145 9.43 -5.50 17.21
N GLU A 146 9.16 -5.04 18.44
CA GLU A 146 9.66 -3.76 18.95
C GLU A 146 11.18 -3.75 19.18
N ASN A 147 11.84 -4.91 19.20
CA ASN A 147 13.28 -5.04 19.45
C ASN A 147 14.14 -4.87 18.18
N LEU A 148 13.53 -4.48 17.06
CA LEU A 148 14.25 -4.24 15.82
C LEU A 148 15.05 -2.93 15.94
N PRO A 149 16.33 -2.89 15.49
CA PRO A 149 17.24 -1.77 15.77
C PRO A 149 16.81 -0.44 15.13
N TYR A 150 16.03 -0.49 14.06
CA TYR A 150 15.50 0.71 13.41
C TYR A 150 14.24 1.27 14.10
N CYS A 151 13.62 0.52 15.01
CA CYS A 151 12.43 0.99 15.71
C CYS A 151 12.78 2.10 16.69
N ASP A 152 13.90 2.02 17.40
CA ASP A 152 14.33 3.07 18.31
C ASP A 152 14.65 4.37 17.57
N ILE A 153 15.25 4.27 16.38
CA ILE A 153 15.50 5.43 15.50
C ILE A 153 14.18 6.09 15.07
N ILE A 154 13.16 5.29 14.75
CA ILE A 154 11.82 5.79 14.40
C ILE A 154 11.15 6.47 15.60
N LYS A 155 11.34 5.98 16.83
CA LYS A 155 10.80 6.61 18.04
C LYS A 155 11.45 7.97 18.31
N GLU A 156 12.73 8.13 17.96
CA GLU A 156 13.49 9.39 18.14
C GLU A 156 13.25 10.42 17.04
N LEU A 157 12.74 10.01 15.87
CA LEU A 157 12.37 10.90 14.77
C LEU A 157 11.16 11.77 15.15
N LYS A 158 11.45 12.93 15.75
CA LYS A 158 10.49 14.03 15.92
C LYS A 158 10.30 14.73 14.57
N PHE A 159 9.16 14.48 13.92
CA PHE A 159 8.67 15.29 12.80
C PHE A 159 7.82 16.45 13.30
#